data_AF-A0A946BV28-F1
#
_entry.id   AF-A0A946BV28-F1
#
_cell.length_a   1.000
_cell.length_b   1.000
_cell.length_c   1.000
_cell.angle_alpha   90.00
_cell.angle_beta   90.00
_cell.angle_gamma   90.00
#
_symmetry.space_group_name_H-M   'P 1'
#
loop_
_entity.id
_entity.type
_entity.pdbx_description
1 polymer ?
#
loop_
_entity_poly.entity_id
_entity_poly.type
_entity_poly.pdbx_seq_one_letter_code
_entity_poly.pdbx_strand_id
1 'polypeptide(L)'
;AVVVTGSFAAGLILVDRYRLLERAMLILVGLMTCLLTGLAVACLPELITAHRQVVSNVHAFDATVVLALIGTTVVPYNLFLHATAVRHRWSGIALVDALRQARIESAGAIVVGGVVTAAIMIVATVVIAGDTSRPALEALQVGIDQRFPDIGRWAMGAGLFAAGLTSAIAAPVAAGWAVCGVMGWNTSSGSKAFKGVALMVLAVGMLFAIFAARPVALIVLAQATNAVLLPLVALVLLAIVNSPLIPHDYRNGWPQNLIVTGVIGVVLLLAATKLLSVFG
;
A
#
# COMPACT_ATOMS: atom_id res chain seq x y z
N ALA A 1 -0.95 9.38 20.11
CA ALA A 1 -0.59 9.24 18.69
C ALA A 1 -1.82 9.14 17.79
N VAL A 2 -2.66 8.11 17.93
CA VAL A 2 -3.83 7.86 17.04
C VAL A 2 -4.74 9.09 16.88
N VAL A 3 -5.15 9.72 17.98
CA VAL A 3 -6.02 10.91 17.95
C VAL A 3 -5.36 12.05 17.18
N VAL A 4 -4.08 12.34 17.44
CA VAL A 4 -3.33 13.41 16.76
C VAL A 4 -3.24 13.14 15.26
N THR A 5 -2.82 11.94 14.86
CA THR A 5 -2.68 11.55 13.45
C THR A 5 -4.03 11.60 12.74
N GLY A 6 -5.10 11.09 13.35
CA GLY A 6 -6.41 11.10 12.73
C GLY A 6 -7.08 12.47 12.73
N SER A 7 -6.86 13.34 13.72
CA SER A 7 -7.28 14.74 13.66
C SER A 7 -6.57 15.49 12.54
N PHE A 8 -5.27 15.24 12.33
CA PHE A 8 -4.52 15.82 11.22
C PHE A 8 -5.05 15.32 9.87
N ALA A 9 -5.27 14.00 9.73
CA ALA A 9 -5.86 13.41 8.52
C ALA A 9 -7.27 13.96 8.24
N ALA A 10 -8.11 14.08 9.28
CA ALA A 10 -9.45 14.66 9.17
C ALA A 10 -9.40 16.12 8.72
N GLY A 11 -8.50 16.92 9.30
CA GLY A 11 -8.27 18.30 8.88
C GLY A 11 -7.90 18.40 7.40
N LEU A 12 -7.00 17.54 6.93
CA LEU A 12 -6.58 17.53 5.53
C LEU A 12 -7.70 17.09 4.57
N ILE A 13 -8.54 16.13 4.96
CA ILE A 13 -9.72 15.68 4.20
C ILE A 13 -10.80 16.79 4.15
N LEU A 14 -10.96 17.53 5.24
CA LEU A 14 -11.93 18.63 5.33
C LEU A 14 -11.56 19.82 4.44
N VAL A 15 -10.26 20.06 4.25
CA VAL A 15 -9.78 21.11 3.35
C VAL A 15 -10.16 20.76 1.91
N ASP A 16 -11.06 21.56 1.34
CA ASP A 16 -11.63 21.34 0.01
C ASP A 16 -10.67 21.71 -1.13
N ARG A 17 -9.46 21.12 -1.11
CA ARG A 17 -8.44 21.35 -2.12
C ARG A 17 -7.74 20.05 -2.44
N TYR A 18 -8.23 19.36 -3.47
CA TYR A 18 -7.58 18.18 -4.06
C TYR A 18 -6.07 18.40 -4.25
N ARG A 19 -5.66 19.57 -4.77
CA ARG A 19 -4.24 19.91 -4.97
C ARG A 19 -3.42 19.96 -3.67
N LEU A 20 -4.03 20.35 -2.55
CA LEU A 20 -3.34 20.36 -1.25
C LEU A 20 -3.17 18.94 -0.73
N LEU A 21 -4.23 18.13 -0.83
CA LEU A 21 -4.22 16.72 -0.46
C LEU A 21 -3.16 15.95 -1.24
N GLU A 22 -3.14 16.12 -2.56
CA GLU A 22 -2.17 15.50 -3.46
C GLU A 22 -0.73 15.93 -3.12
N ARG A 23 -0.47 17.23 -2.91
CA ARG A 23 0.86 17.71 -2.51
C ARG A 23 1.30 17.18 -1.15
N ALA A 24 0.40 17.14 -0.17
CA ALA A 24 0.70 16.59 1.15
C ALA A 24 1.05 15.10 1.06
N MET A 25 0.29 14.32 0.28
CA MET A 25 0.60 12.90 0.01
C MET A 25 1.97 12.75 -0.64
N LEU A 26 2.27 13.55 -1.68
CA LEU A 26 3.56 13.50 -2.38
C LEU A 26 4.75 13.81 -1.44
N ILE A 27 4.63 14.84 -0.60
CA ILE A 27 5.65 15.19 0.40
C ILE A 27 5.85 14.03 1.39
N LEU A 28 4.75 13.44 1.86
CA LEU A 28 4.78 12.37 2.85
C LEU A 28 5.39 11.08 2.29
N VAL A 29 5.05 10.73 1.05
CA VAL A 29 5.63 9.61 0.31
C VAL A 29 7.11 9.85 0.03
N GLY A 30 7.48 11.06 -0.39
CA GLY A 30 8.87 11.45 -0.59
C GLY A 30 9.69 11.35 0.70
N LEU A 31 9.14 11.83 1.82
CA LEU A 31 9.76 11.77 3.14
C LEU A 31 9.99 10.32 3.59
N MET A 32 8.97 9.45 3.55
CA MET A 32 9.16 8.05 3.95
C MET A 32 10.15 7.33 3.04
N THR A 33 10.11 7.62 1.74
CA THR A 33 11.03 7.01 0.77
C THR A 33 12.46 7.41 1.06
N CYS A 34 12.72 8.70 1.27
CA CYS A 34 14.05 9.21 1.56
C CYS A 34 14.61 8.63 2.87
N LEU A 35 13.82 8.65 3.96
CA LEU A 35 14.28 8.19 5.27
C LEU A 35 14.53 6.68 5.30
N LEU A 36 13.59 5.87 4.81
CA LEU A 36 13.71 4.40 4.86
C LEU A 36 14.77 3.89 3.88
N THR A 37 14.87 4.49 2.69
CA THR A 37 15.92 4.12 1.72
C THR A 37 17.30 4.57 2.22
N GLY A 38 17.41 5.74 2.86
CA GLY A 38 18.65 6.20 3.48
C GLY A 38 19.15 5.23 4.55
N LEU A 39 18.26 4.76 5.43
CA LEU A 39 18.58 3.71 6.40
C LEU A 39 19.02 2.41 5.72
N ALA A 40 18.34 1.98 4.66
CA ALA A 40 18.70 0.76 3.94
C ALA A 40 20.07 0.84 3.27
N VAL A 41 20.40 1.98 2.67
CA VAL A 41 21.72 2.23 2.07
C VAL A 41 22.82 2.17 3.14
N ALA A 42 22.56 2.70 4.34
CA ALA A 42 23.49 2.61 5.46
C ALA A 42 23.69 1.17 5.97
N CYS A 43 22.66 0.31 5.86
CA CYS A 43 22.75 -1.10 6.22
C CYS A 43 23.33 -2.00 5.10
N LEU A 44 23.43 -1.49 3.86
CA LEU A 44 23.84 -2.28 2.69
C LEU A 44 25.24 -2.93 2.81
N PRO A 45 26.29 -2.26 3.32
CA PRO A 45 27.62 -2.85 3.41
C PRO A 45 27.65 -4.13 4.24
N GLU A 46 26.85 -4.19 5.31
CA GLU A 46 26.78 -5.36 6.19
C GLU A 46 26.01 -6.52 5.56
N LEU A 47 24.96 -6.22 4.81
CA LEU A 47 24.27 -7.25 4.03
C LEU A 47 25.22 -7.91 3.02
N ILE A 48 26.08 -7.10 2.38
CA ILE A 48 27.09 -7.59 1.43
C ILE A 48 28.16 -8.43 2.14
N THR A 49 28.63 -8.02 3.32
CA THR A 49 29.63 -8.83 4.06
C THR A 49 29.02 -10.11 4.65
N ALA A 50 27.74 -10.09 5.04
CA ALA A 50 26.98 -11.23 5.55
C ALA A 50 26.56 -12.26 4.46
N HIS A 51 26.92 -12.04 3.19
CA HIS A 51 26.53 -12.88 2.05
C HIS A 51 26.83 -14.39 2.22
N ARG A 52 27.85 -14.76 3.02
CA ARG A 52 28.17 -16.17 3.30
C ARG A 52 27.21 -16.84 4.29
N GLN A 53 26.53 -16.10 5.15
CA GLN A 53 25.58 -16.65 6.14
C GLN A 53 24.13 -16.58 5.65
N VAL A 54 23.77 -15.56 4.87
CA VAL A 54 22.39 -15.37 4.37
C VAL A 54 22.02 -16.40 3.28
N VAL A 55 22.97 -16.80 2.41
CA VAL A 55 22.72 -17.78 1.35
C VAL A 55 22.57 -19.21 1.89
N SER A 56 23.14 -19.52 3.07
CA SER A 56 23.04 -20.84 3.70
C SER A 56 21.67 -21.13 4.33
N ASN A 57 20.87 -20.10 4.62
CA ASN A 57 19.57 -20.19 5.29
C ASN A 57 18.38 -19.87 4.37
N VAL A 58 18.51 -20.14 3.06
CA VAL A 58 17.33 -20.21 2.17
C VAL A 58 16.59 -21.53 2.43
N HIS A 59 16.18 -21.75 3.69
CA HIS A 59 15.26 -22.80 4.07
C HIS A 59 13.88 -22.17 4.26
N ALA A 60 12.93 -22.69 3.47
CA ALA A 60 11.51 -22.36 3.37
C ALA A 60 11.16 -20.99 2.76
N PHE A 61 10.76 -21.04 1.49
CA PHE A 61 9.94 -20.01 0.85
C PHE A 61 8.63 -19.86 1.65
N ASP A 62 8.50 -18.84 2.50
CA ASP A 62 7.27 -18.64 3.26
C ASP A 62 6.19 -17.98 2.38
N ALA A 63 5.30 -18.81 1.85
CA ALA A 63 4.14 -18.39 1.07
C ALA A 63 3.29 -17.33 1.81
N THR A 64 3.30 -17.30 3.16
CA THR A 64 2.64 -16.26 3.97
C THR A 64 3.23 -14.89 3.72
N VAL A 65 4.55 -14.78 3.78
CA VAL A 65 5.27 -13.51 3.64
C VAL A 65 5.10 -13.00 2.21
N VAL A 66 5.17 -13.87 1.21
CA VAL A 66 4.93 -13.51 -0.19
C VAL A 66 3.50 -13.02 -0.39
N LEU A 67 2.51 -13.74 0.14
CA LEU A 67 1.10 -13.32 0.03
C LEU A 67 0.83 -12.00 0.76
N ALA A 68 1.44 -11.80 1.94
CA ALA A 68 1.37 -10.54 2.67
C ALA A 68 2.00 -9.38 1.88
N LEU A 69 3.13 -9.61 1.22
CA LEU A 69 3.80 -8.62 0.36
C LEU A 69 2.96 -8.28 -0.87
N ILE A 70 2.36 -9.28 -1.53
CA ILE A 70 1.47 -9.07 -2.68
C ILE A 70 0.20 -8.32 -2.23
N GLY A 71 -0.42 -8.74 -1.13
CA GLY A 71 -1.66 -8.14 -0.62
C GLY A 71 -1.49 -6.71 -0.12
N THR A 72 -0.29 -6.31 0.31
CA THR A 72 0.03 -4.94 0.72
C THR A 72 0.42 -4.02 -0.44
N THR A 73 0.96 -4.58 -1.53
CA THR A 73 1.35 -3.81 -2.72
C THR A 73 0.19 -3.62 -3.68
N VAL A 74 -0.67 -4.64 -3.83
CA VAL A 74 -1.84 -4.60 -4.73
C VAL A 74 -3.11 -4.55 -3.90
N VAL A 75 -3.33 -3.41 -3.24
CA VAL A 75 -4.54 -3.21 -2.44
C VAL A 75 -5.74 -2.93 -3.36
N PRO A 76 -6.85 -3.68 -3.28
CA PRO A 76 -7.94 -3.57 -4.25
C PRO A 76 -8.55 -2.17 -4.39
N TYR A 77 -8.63 -1.41 -3.30
CA TYR A 77 -9.17 -0.04 -3.35
C TYR A 77 -8.31 0.89 -4.21
N ASN A 78 -6.99 0.65 -4.32
CA ASN A 78 -6.11 1.49 -5.15
C ASN A 78 -6.47 1.42 -6.62
N LEU A 79 -7.03 0.29 -7.09
CA LEU A 79 -7.47 0.12 -8.48
C LEU A 79 -8.65 1.05 -8.80
N PHE A 80 -9.61 1.16 -7.88
CA PHE A 80 -10.74 2.07 -8.00
C PHE A 80 -10.33 3.53 -7.81
N LEU A 81 -9.50 3.80 -6.79
CA LEU A 81 -8.95 5.13 -6.53
C LEU A 81 -8.21 5.65 -7.76
N HIS A 82 -7.33 4.83 -8.35
CA HIS A 82 -6.59 5.19 -9.55
C HIS A 82 -7.52 5.48 -10.73
N ALA A 83 -8.53 4.63 -10.98
CA ALA A 83 -9.50 4.87 -12.04
C ALA A 83 -10.24 6.22 -11.88
N THR A 84 -10.62 6.57 -10.65
CA THR A 84 -11.28 7.85 -10.36
C THR A 84 -10.34 9.06 -10.44
N ALA A 85 -9.10 8.93 -9.96
CA ALA A 85 -8.09 9.98 -10.01
C ALA A 85 -7.68 10.30 -11.45
N VAL A 86 -7.49 9.26 -12.29
CA VAL A 86 -7.16 9.43 -13.71
C VAL A 86 -8.22 10.22 -14.45
N ARG A 87 -9.51 9.95 -14.17
CA ARG A 87 -10.64 10.67 -14.77
C ARG A 87 -10.63 12.17 -14.45
N HIS A 88 -10.16 12.55 -13.26
CA HIS A 88 -10.08 13.96 -12.84
C HIS A 88 -8.82 14.65 -13.37
N ARG A 89 -7.67 13.96 -13.35
CA ARG A 89 -6.37 14.57 -13.64
C ARG A 89 -6.11 14.76 -15.13
N TRP A 90 -6.56 13.84 -15.98
CA TRP A 90 -6.36 13.91 -17.44
C TRP A 90 -7.63 14.31 -18.22
N SER A 91 -8.58 14.98 -17.57
CA SER A 91 -9.77 15.50 -18.26
C SER A 91 -9.36 16.52 -19.32
N GLY A 92 -9.76 16.29 -20.57
CA GLY A 92 -9.51 17.21 -21.69
C GLY A 92 -8.18 16.99 -22.44
N ILE A 93 -7.45 15.91 -22.13
CA ILE A 93 -6.25 15.48 -22.86
C ILE A 93 -6.63 14.37 -23.85
N ALA A 94 -5.94 14.28 -25.00
CA ALA A 94 -6.14 13.19 -25.95
C ALA A 94 -5.92 11.83 -25.27
N LEU A 95 -6.81 10.86 -25.52
CA LEU A 95 -6.85 9.58 -24.80
C LEU A 95 -5.52 8.82 -24.85
N VAL A 96 -4.84 8.83 -26.00
CA VAL A 96 -3.54 8.16 -26.18
C VAL A 96 -2.48 8.77 -25.26
N ASP A 97 -2.40 10.10 -25.19
CA ASP A 97 -1.45 10.80 -24.34
C ASP A 97 -1.80 10.63 -22.86
N ALA A 98 -3.08 10.69 -22.51
CA ALA A 98 -3.57 10.44 -21.16
C ALA A 98 -3.18 9.03 -20.67
N LEU A 99 -3.39 8.00 -21.51
CA LEU A 99 -2.99 6.63 -21.19
C LEU A 99 -1.48 6.47 -21.06
N ARG A 100 -0.69 7.09 -21.94
CA ARG A 100 0.77 7.05 -21.86
C ARG A 100 1.29 7.69 -20.57
N GLN A 101 0.80 8.88 -20.24
CA GLN A 101 1.19 9.60 -19.03
C GLN A 101 0.78 8.84 -17.77
N ALA A 102 -0.48 8.37 -17.70
CA ALA A 102 -0.98 7.60 -16.56
C ALA A 102 -0.17 6.31 -16.34
N ARG A 103 0.25 5.61 -17.41
CA ARG A 103 1.10 4.42 -17.33
C ARG A 103 2.50 4.73 -16.79
N ILE A 104 3.13 5.80 -17.26
CA ILE A 104 4.47 6.22 -16.79
C ILE A 104 4.41 6.63 -15.32
N GLU A 105 3.41 7.42 -14.92
CA GLU A 105 3.23 7.82 -13.53
C GLU A 105 2.92 6.63 -12.62
N SER A 106 2.05 5.70 -13.06
CA SER A 106 1.77 4.46 -12.33
C SER A 106 3.01 3.60 -12.16
N ALA A 107 3.79 3.42 -13.24
CA ALA A 107 5.02 2.65 -13.20
C ALA A 107 6.03 3.27 -12.23
N GLY A 108 6.21 4.59 -12.27
CA GLY A 108 7.05 5.31 -11.33
C GLY A 108 6.61 5.12 -9.88
N ALA A 109 5.32 5.27 -9.60
CA ALA A 109 4.76 5.09 -8.25
C ALA A 109 4.95 3.65 -7.72
N ILE A 110 4.72 2.63 -8.56
CA ILE A 110 4.92 1.22 -8.22
C ILE A 110 6.40 0.93 -7.94
N VAL A 111 7.31 1.45 -8.77
CA VAL A 111 8.76 1.29 -8.57
C VAL A 111 9.20 1.92 -7.25
N VAL A 112 8.76 3.14 -6.95
CA VAL A 112 9.04 3.79 -5.66
C VAL A 112 8.52 2.96 -4.49
N GLY A 113 7.28 2.46 -4.57
CA GLY A 113 6.73 1.56 -3.55
C GLY A 113 7.54 0.26 -3.37
N GLY A 114 8.03 -0.32 -4.47
CA GLY A 114 8.94 -1.47 -4.46
C GLY A 114 10.28 -1.16 -3.78
N VAL A 115 10.88 0.00 -4.06
CA VAL A 115 12.11 0.47 -3.42
C VAL A 115 11.93 0.62 -1.91
N VAL A 116 10.83 1.23 -1.47
CA VAL A 116 10.52 1.38 -0.03
C VAL A 116 10.35 0.02 0.64
N THR A 117 9.65 -0.90 -0.01
CA THR A 117 9.45 -2.26 0.50
C THR A 117 10.79 -2.99 0.65
N ALA A 118 11.64 -2.94 -0.38
CA ALA A 118 12.99 -3.50 -0.34
C ALA A 118 13.85 -2.85 0.76
N ALA A 119 13.76 -1.53 0.92
CA ALA A 119 14.48 -0.80 1.95
C ALA A 119 14.11 -1.29 3.36
N ILE A 120 12.82 -1.44 3.66
CA ILE A 120 12.35 -1.98 4.94
C ILE A 120 12.89 -3.40 5.16
N MET A 121 12.84 -4.25 4.13
CA MET A 121 13.34 -5.63 4.23
C MET A 121 14.86 -5.70 4.48
N ILE A 122 15.65 -4.85 3.83
CA ILE A 122 17.10 -4.76 4.05
C ILE A 122 17.39 -4.35 5.49
N VAL A 123 16.74 -3.27 5.96
CA VAL A 123 16.93 -2.79 7.34
C VAL A 123 16.53 -3.87 8.34
N ALA A 124 15.36 -4.49 8.16
CA ALA A 124 14.87 -5.56 9.03
C ALA A 124 15.84 -6.75 9.06
N THR A 125 16.37 -7.16 7.91
CA THR A 125 17.29 -8.31 7.81
C THR A 125 18.58 -8.06 8.57
N VAL A 126 19.18 -6.87 8.46
CA VAL A 126 20.44 -6.54 9.12
C VAL A 126 20.25 -6.32 10.62
N VAL A 127 19.15 -5.67 11.00
CA VAL A 127 18.98 -5.12 12.35
C VAL A 127 18.27 -6.09 13.30
N ILE A 128 17.39 -6.95 12.78
CA ILE A 128 16.65 -7.94 13.59
C ILE A 128 17.40 -9.27 13.68
N ALA A 129 18.45 -9.49 12.87
CA ALA A 129 19.16 -10.77 12.76
C ALA A 129 19.45 -11.42 14.13
N GLY A 130 18.66 -12.45 14.49
CA GLY A 130 18.81 -13.23 15.72
C GLY A 130 17.86 -12.89 16.87
N ASP A 131 17.09 -11.79 16.82
CA ASP A 131 16.08 -11.47 17.83
C ASP A 131 14.66 -11.80 17.35
N THR A 132 14.22 -13.03 17.61
CA THR A 132 12.83 -13.47 17.42
C THR A 132 12.00 -13.41 18.69
N SER A 133 12.58 -12.94 19.80
CA SER A 133 11.95 -12.94 21.12
C SER A 133 10.96 -11.79 21.31
N ARG A 134 11.09 -10.75 20.49
CA ARG A 134 10.28 -9.52 20.56
C ARG A 134 9.32 -9.39 19.38
N PRO A 135 8.23 -8.62 19.52
CA PRO A 135 7.44 -8.20 18.38
C PRO A 135 8.33 -7.50 17.33
N ALA A 136 8.11 -7.81 16.04
CA ALA A 136 8.99 -7.35 14.96
C ALA A 136 9.22 -5.83 14.92
N LEU A 137 8.20 -5.03 15.24
CA LEU A 137 8.33 -3.56 15.30
C LEU A 137 9.25 -3.11 16.45
N GLU A 138 9.17 -3.78 17.60
CA GLU A 138 10.01 -3.46 18.76
C GLU A 138 11.46 -3.87 18.50
N ALA A 139 11.68 -5.07 17.94
CA ALA A 139 13.00 -5.52 17.52
C ALA A 139 13.64 -4.55 16.52
N LEU A 140 12.86 -4.10 15.53
CA LEU A 140 13.30 -3.12 14.55
C LEU A 140 13.68 -1.78 15.21
N GLN A 141 12.86 -1.28 16.12
CA GLN A 141 13.14 -0.01 16.83
C GLN A 141 14.42 -0.10 17.66
N VAL A 142 14.56 -1.16 18.46
CA VAL A 142 15.71 -1.35 19.35
C VAL A 142 16.98 -1.53 18.54
N GLY A 143 16.97 -2.38 17.51
CA GLY A 143 18.17 -2.61 16.73
C GLY A 143 18.58 -1.38 15.91
N ILE A 144 17.62 -0.57 15.42
CA ILE A 144 17.94 0.68 14.71
C ILE A 144 18.57 1.68 15.67
N ASP A 145 18.03 1.80 16.88
CA ASP A 145 18.55 2.70 17.90
C ASP A 145 19.96 2.32 18.36
N GLN A 146 20.23 1.01 18.48
CA GLN A 146 21.58 0.49 18.76
C GLN A 146 22.55 0.77 17.61
N ARG A 147 22.08 0.65 16.36
CA ARG A 147 22.93 0.77 15.18
C ARG A 147 23.22 2.21 14.77
N PHE A 148 22.21 3.07 14.88
CA PHE A 148 22.27 4.48 14.54
C PHE A 148 21.76 5.30 15.72
N PRO A 149 22.59 5.47 16.76
CA PRO A 149 22.22 6.25 17.94
C PRO A 149 21.68 7.63 17.54
N ASP A 150 20.61 8.05 18.19
CA ASP A 150 19.88 9.31 17.97
C ASP A 150 19.18 9.44 16.61
N ILE A 151 19.90 9.30 15.50
CA ILE A 151 19.39 9.57 14.14
C ILE A 151 18.43 8.46 13.67
N GLY A 152 18.73 7.20 13.99
CA GLY A 152 17.96 6.05 13.54
C GLY A 152 16.52 6.07 14.07
N ARG A 153 16.34 6.44 15.33
CA ARG A 153 15.03 6.54 15.98
C ARG A 153 14.15 7.60 15.31
N TRP A 154 14.73 8.77 15.00
CA TRP A 154 14.01 9.84 14.30
C TRP A 154 13.70 9.47 12.85
N ALA A 155 14.66 8.89 12.12
CA ALA A 155 14.46 8.46 10.73
C ALA A 155 13.38 7.38 10.61
N MET A 156 13.43 6.35 11.47
CA MET A 156 12.42 5.29 11.49
C MET A 156 11.07 5.81 11.98
N GLY A 157 11.05 6.58 13.06
CA GLY A 157 9.81 7.15 13.61
C GLY A 157 9.10 8.07 12.62
N ALA A 158 9.82 9.00 12.00
CA ALA A 158 9.27 9.90 11.00
C ALA A 158 8.88 9.16 9.70
N GLY A 159 9.67 8.17 9.27
CA GLY A 159 9.35 7.34 8.11
C GLY A 159 8.08 6.52 8.30
N LEU A 160 7.94 5.85 9.44
CA LEU A 160 6.76 5.05 9.77
C LEU A 160 5.53 5.92 10.05
N PHE A 161 5.72 7.09 10.68
CA PHE A 161 4.66 8.09 10.82
C PHE A 161 4.15 8.57 9.47
N ALA A 162 5.06 8.88 8.54
CA ALA A 162 4.71 9.28 7.19
C ALA A 162 3.96 8.18 6.43
N ALA A 163 4.40 6.94 6.52
CA ALA A 163 3.70 5.80 5.93
C ALA A 163 2.28 5.64 6.52
N GLY A 164 2.16 5.68 7.85
CA GLY A 164 0.89 5.52 8.56
C GLY A 164 -0.10 6.64 8.26
N LEU A 165 0.36 7.90 8.27
CA LEU A 165 -0.48 9.05 7.94
C LEU A 165 -0.90 9.03 6.46
N THR A 166 -0.02 8.58 5.55
CA THR A 166 -0.37 8.44 4.13
C THR A 166 -1.55 7.48 3.95
N SER A 167 -1.50 6.33 4.61
CA SER A 167 -2.57 5.33 4.56
C SER A 167 -3.86 5.80 5.23
N ALA A 168 -3.75 6.50 6.38
CA ALA A 168 -4.89 7.05 7.11
C ALA A 168 -5.68 8.10 6.32
N ILE A 169 -5.09 8.70 5.30
CA ILE A 169 -5.75 9.64 4.38
C ILE A 169 -6.27 8.91 3.14
N ALA A 170 -5.43 8.07 2.50
CA ALA A 170 -5.75 7.44 1.23
C ALA A 170 -6.96 6.49 1.31
N ALA A 171 -7.08 5.70 2.38
CA ALA A 171 -8.18 4.74 2.53
C ALA A 171 -9.56 5.43 2.69
N PRO A 172 -9.74 6.42 3.58
CA PRO A 172 -10.96 7.24 3.64
C PRO A 172 -11.35 7.90 2.32
N VAL A 173 -10.38 8.48 1.60
CA VAL A 173 -10.59 9.15 0.32
C VAL A 173 -11.07 8.15 -0.74
N ALA A 174 -10.43 6.98 -0.81
CA ALA A 174 -10.86 5.90 -1.70
C ALA A 174 -12.28 5.42 -1.40
N ALA A 175 -12.60 5.24 -0.12
CA ALA A 175 -13.94 4.84 0.30
C ALA A 175 -14.98 5.92 -0.06
N GLY A 176 -14.65 7.20 0.11
CA GLY A 176 -15.48 8.31 -0.33
C GLY A 176 -15.81 8.25 -1.82
N TRP A 177 -14.81 7.99 -2.67
CA TRP A 177 -15.04 7.85 -4.11
C TRP A 177 -15.83 6.60 -4.48
N ALA A 178 -15.55 5.47 -3.85
CA ALA A 178 -16.25 4.22 -4.11
C ALA A 178 -17.74 4.31 -3.71
N VAL A 179 -18.04 4.74 -2.48
CA VAL A 179 -19.41 4.82 -1.97
C VAL A 179 -20.20 5.88 -2.72
N CYS A 180 -19.66 7.10 -2.88
CA CYS A 180 -20.36 8.14 -3.65
C CYS A 180 -20.56 7.71 -5.11
N GLY A 181 -19.59 7.04 -5.71
CA GLY A 181 -19.70 6.52 -7.08
C GLY A 181 -20.82 5.50 -7.24
N VAL A 182 -20.92 4.53 -6.33
CA VAL A 182 -21.98 3.50 -6.33
C VAL A 182 -23.36 4.10 -6.05
N MET A 183 -23.44 5.07 -5.13
CA MET A 183 -24.69 5.73 -4.73
C MET A 183 -25.15 6.82 -5.73
N GLY A 184 -24.37 7.10 -6.77
CA GLY A 184 -24.64 8.18 -7.72
C GLY A 184 -24.52 9.59 -7.10
N TRP A 185 -23.82 9.73 -5.98
CA TRP A 185 -23.58 11.00 -5.30
C TRP A 185 -22.41 11.76 -5.93
N ASN A 186 -22.34 13.06 -5.64
CA ASN A 186 -21.25 13.90 -6.11
C ASN A 186 -19.90 13.41 -5.53
N THR A 187 -18.98 13.01 -6.42
CA THR A 187 -17.65 12.49 -6.10
C THR A 187 -16.59 13.57 -5.95
N SER A 188 -16.95 14.86 -6.05
CA SER A 188 -16.03 15.95 -5.79
C SER A 188 -15.53 15.93 -4.35
N SER A 189 -14.25 16.29 -4.15
CA SER A 189 -13.63 16.36 -2.82
C SER A 189 -14.37 17.30 -1.86
N GLY A 190 -15.14 18.25 -2.40
CA GLY A 190 -15.89 19.24 -1.66
C GLY A 190 -17.27 18.80 -1.22
N SER A 191 -17.78 17.69 -1.76
CA SER A 191 -19.15 17.27 -1.49
C SER A 191 -19.30 16.81 -0.04
N LYS A 192 -20.43 17.19 0.59
CA LYS A 192 -20.75 16.77 1.96
C LYS A 192 -20.83 15.24 2.08
N ALA A 193 -21.35 14.58 1.04
CA ALA A 193 -21.46 13.12 0.99
C ALA A 193 -20.07 12.47 0.97
N PHE A 194 -19.15 12.94 0.12
CA PHE A 194 -17.79 12.45 0.03
C PHE A 194 -17.04 12.60 1.36
N LYS A 195 -17.08 13.81 1.94
CA LYS A 195 -16.45 14.08 3.24
C LYS A 195 -17.07 13.27 4.36
N GLY A 196 -18.39 13.09 4.36
CA GLY A 196 -19.11 12.29 5.35
C GLY A 196 -18.64 10.84 5.33
N VAL A 197 -18.57 10.21 4.16
CA VAL A 197 -18.06 8.83 4.03
C VAL A 197 -16.61 8.74 4.46
N ALA A 198 -15.74 9.63 3.97
CA ALA A 198 -14.32 9.59 4.31
C ALA A 198 -14.10 9.75 5.83
N LEU A 199 -14.74 10.73 6.47
CA LEU A 199 -14.61 10.94 7.91
C LEU A 199 -15.20 9.78 8.72
N MET A 200 -16.28 9.16 8.25
CA MET A 200 -16.86 7.98 8.90
C MET A 200 -15.86 6.82 8.88
N VAL A 201 -15.24 6.53 7.73
CA VAL A 201 -14.22 5.47 7.61
C VAL A 201 -13.00 5.77 8.48
N LEU A 202 -12.54 7.03 8.51
CA LEU A 202 -11.45 7.46 9.38
C LEU A 202 -11.80 7.31 10.86
N ALA A 203 -13.01 7.70 11.26
CA ALA A 203 -13.48 7.58 12.64
C ALA A 203 -13.57 6.12 13.08
N VAL A 204 -14.08 5.23 12.23
CA VAL A 204 -14.11 3.78 12.48
C VAL A 204 -12.69 3.23 12.62
N GLY A 205 -11.78 3.58 11.71
CA GLY A 205 -10.38 3.18 11.80
C GLY A 205 -9.68 3.67 13.07
N MET A 206 -9.94 4.92 13.46
CA MET A 206 -9.45 5.51 14.71
C MET A 206 -10.00 4.78 15.94
N LEU A 207 -11.30 4.46 15.95
CA LEU A 207 -11.94 3.71 17.03
C LEU A 207 -11.27 2.36 17.22
N PHE A 208 -11.12 1.59 16.14
CA PHE A 208 -10.40 0.31 16.18
C PHE A 208 -8.97 0.48 16.67
N ALA A 209 -8.24 1.50 16.18
CA ALA A 209 -6.86 1.73 16.59
C ALA A 209 -6.71 2.13 18.08
N ILE A 210 -7.69 2.81 18.67
CA ILE A 210 -7.68 3.18 20.10
C ILE A 210 -7.98 1.97 20.98
N PHE A 211 -8.96 1.15 20.59
CA PHE A 211 -9.43 0.01 21.40
C PHE A 211 -8.74 -1.32 21.06
N ALA A 212 -7.82 -1.34 20.09
CA ALA A 212 -7.11 -2.55 19.68
C ALA A 212 -6.18 -3.08 20.78
N ALA A 213 -6.59 -4.15 21.44
CA ALA A 213 -5.70 -4.90 22.34
C ALA A 213 -4.50 -5.54 21.62
N ARG A 214 -4.65 -5.86 20.32
CA ARG A 214 -3.59 -6.44 19.47
C ARG A 214 -3.53 -5.74 18.10
N PRO A 215 -2.84 -4.59 17.97
CA PRO A 215 -2.76 -3.84 16.72
C PRO A 215 -2.19 -4.65 15.54
N VAL A 216 -1.21 -5.52 15.80
CA VAL A 216 -0.63 -6.40 14.78
C VAL A 216 -1.67 -7.36 14.19
N ALA A 217 -2.57 -7.89 15.02
CA ALA A 217 -3.62 -8.80 14.55
C ALA A 217 -4.61 -8.09 13.60
N LEU A 218 -4.93 -6.82 13.85
CA LEU A 218 -5.76 -6.02 12.94
C LEU A 218 -5.06 -5.79 11.59
N ILE A 219 -3.74 -5.54 11.60
CA ILE A 219 -2.95 -5.40 10.37
C ILE A 219 -2.99 -6.70 9.56
N VAL A 220 -2.74 -7.84 10.22
CA VAL A 220 -2.78 -9.16 9.57
C VAL A 220 -4.17 -9.46 9.00
N LEU A 221 -5.24 -9.16 9.75
CA LEU A 221 -6.62 -9.33 9.29
C LEU A 221 -6.93 -8.46 8.07
N ALA A 222 -6.49 -7.20 8.06
CA ALA A 222 -6.65 -6.31 6.93
C ALA A 222 -5.91 -6.84 5.69
N GLN A 223 -4.70 -7.37 5.86
CA GLN A 223 -3.93 -7.98 4.77
C GLN A 223 -4.58 -9.26 4.24
N ALA A 224 -5.08 -10.13 5.12
CA ALA A 224 -5.83 -11.32 4.72
C ALA A 224 -7.07 -10.96 3.91
N THR A 225 -7.80 -9.92 4.35
CA THR A 225 -8.97 -9.39 3.65
C THR A 225 -8.59 -8.89 2.25
N ASN A 226 -7.51 -8.11 2.13
CA ASN A 226 -7.01 -7.63 0.83
C ASN A 226 -6.60 -8.77 -0.10
N ALA A 227 -5.92 -9.80 0.42
CA ALA A 227 -5.50 -10.96 -0.35
C ALA A 227 -6.69 -11.73 -0.95
N VAL A 228 -7.80 -11.83 -0.22
CA VAL A 228 -9.04 -12.48 -0.70
C VAL A 228 -9.82 -11.60 -1.67
N LEU A 229 -9.89 -10.29 -1.46
CA LEU A 229 -10.58 -9.35 -2.35
C LEU A 229 -9.88 -9.16 -3.69
N LEU A 230 -8.54 -9.28 -3.73
CA LEU A 230 -7.76 -9.00 -4.92
C LEU A 230 -8.14 -9.86 -6.14
N PRO A 231 -8.23 -11.21 -6.05
CA PRO A 231 -8.65 -12.04 -7.18
C PRO A 231 -10.03 -11.65 -7.73
N LEU A 232 -10.98 -11.35 -6.85
CA LEU A 232 -12.33 -10.94 -7.24
C LEU A 232 -12.29 -9.67 -8.08
N VAL A 233 -11.60 -8.63 -7.57
CA VAL A 233 -11.49 -7.34 -8.27
C VAL A 233 -10.69 -7.49 -9.58
N ALA A 234 -9.62 -8.27 -9.57
CA ALA A 234 -8.81 -8.51 -10.76
C ALA A 234 -9.57 -9.25 -11.86
N LEU A 235 -10.40 -10.25 -11.51
CA LEU A 235 -11.28 -10.94 -12.46
C LEU A 235 -12.32 -9.99 -13.07
N VAL A 236 -12.94 -9.14 -12.25
CA VAL A 236 -13.89 -8.13 -12.73
C VAL A 236 -13.20 -7.15 -13.70
N LEU A 237 -12.00 -6.66 -13.36
CA LEU A 237 -11.24 -5.78 -14.24
C LEU A 237 -10.83 -6.48 -15.54
N LEU A 238 -10.39 -7.73 -15.47
CA LEU A 238 -10.05 -8.51 -16.67
C LEU A 238 -11.27 -8.67 -17.59
N ALA A 239 -12.46 -8.89 -17.02
CA ALA A 239 -13.71 -8.96 -17.78
C ALA A 239 -14.07 -7.59 -18.41
N ILE A 240 -13.96 -6.49 -17.66
CA ILE A 240 -14.25 -5.14 -18.16
C ILE A 240 -13.30 -4.76 -19.30
N VAL A 241 -12.00 -5.01 -19.15
CA VAL A 241 -10.99 -4.59 -20.14
C VAL A 241 -11.09 -5.37 -21.45
N ASN A 242 -11.64 -6.58 -21.41
CA ASN A 242 -11.93 -7.38 -22.60
C ASN A 242 -13.38 -7.23 -23.10
N SER A 243 -14.21 -6.42 -22.43
CA SER A 243 -15.63 -6.27 -22.77
C SER A 243 -15.84 -5.46 -24.05
N PRO A 244 -16.98 -5.63 -24.74
CA PRO A 244 -17.34 -4.81 -25.90
C PRO A 244 -17.52 -3.32 -25.56
N LEU A 245 -17.61 -2.96 -24.28
CA LEU A 245 -17.73 -1.57 -23.81
C LEU A 245 -16.46 -0.76 -24.04
N ILE A 246 -15.30 -1.41 -24.18
CA ILE A 246 -14.02 -0.73 -24.48
C ILE A 246 -13.75 -0.78 -25.99
N PRO A 247 -13.30 0.33 -26.61
CA PRO A 247 -12.91 0.33 -28.02
C PRO A 247 -11.80 -0.68 -28.29
N HIS A 248 -11.85 -1.33 -29.44
CA HIS A 248 -10.99 -2.47 -29.78
C HIS A 248 -9.49 -2.18 -29.58
N ASP A 249 -9.04 -0.98 -29.97
CA ASP A 249 -7.63 -0.56 -29.88
C ASP A 249 -7.09 -0.42 -28.45
N TYR A 250 -7.99 -0.37 -27.45
CA TYR A 250 -7.65 -0.25 -26.03
C TYR A 250 -7.97 -1.50 -25.21
N ARG A 251 -8.44 -2.58 -25.85
CA ARG A 251 -8.64 -3.88 -25.19
C ARG A 251 -7.30 -4.54 -24.91
N ASN A 252 -7.29 -5.45 -23.94
CA ASN A 252 -6.09 -6.21 -23.66
C ASN A 252 -5.75 -7.14 -24.83
N GLY A 253 -4.49 -7.11 -25.26
CA GLY A 253 -3.94 -8.10 -26.16
C GLY A 253 -3.67 -9.44 -25.46
N TRP A 254 -3.38 -10.48 -26.24
CA TRP A 254 -3.05 -11.81 -25.71
C TRP A 254 -1.92 -11.80 -24.65
N PRO A 255 -0.79 -11.07 -24.84
CA PRO A 255 0.26 -11.05 -23.82
C PRO A 255 -0.20 -10.42 -22.50
N GLN A 256 -1.04 -9.39 -22.56
CA GLN A 256 -1.55 -8.71 -21.35
C GLN A 256 -2.52 -9.62 -20.60
N ASN A 257 -3.42 -10.30 -21.32
CA ASN A 257 -4.32 -11.27 -20.72
C ASN A 257 -3.57 -12.44 -20.08
N LEU A 258 -2.49 -12.93 -20.71
CA LEU A 258 -1.65 -13.97 -20.12
C LEU A 258 -1.02 -13.52 -18.80
N ILE A 259 -0.43 -12.31 -18.78
CA ILE A 259 0.19 -11.75 -17.56
C ILE A 259 -0.84 -11.58 -16.45
N VAL A 260 -1.98 -10.93 -16.74
CA VAL A 260 -3.02 -10.66 -15.73
C VAL A 260 -3.60 -11.98 -15.19
N THR A 261 -3.87 -12.95 -16.07
CA THR A 261 -4.37 -14.27 -15.66
C THR A 261 -3.33 -15.02 -14.83
N GLY A 262 -2.03 -14.92 -15.16
CA GLY A 262 -0.95 -15.48 -14.37
C GLY A 262 -0.88 -14.89 -12.96
N VAL A 263 -0.98 -13.56 -12.83
CA VAL A 263 -1.04 -12.88 -11.52
C VAL A 263 -2.25 -13.36 -10.72
N ILE A 264 -3.43 -13.41 -11.33
CA ILE A 264 -4.66 -13.92 -10.67
C ILE A 264 -4.44 -15.37 -10.20
N GLY A 265 -3.86 -16.23 -11.05
CA GLY A 265 -3.56 -17.62 -10.72
C GLY A 265 -2.62 -17.77 -9.53
N VAL A 266 -1.54 -16.98 -9.47
CA VAL A 266 -0.60 -16.97 -8.33
C VAL A 266 -1.30 -16.53 -7.06
N VAL A 267 -2.09 -15.45 -7.09
CA VAL A 267 -2.82 -14.97 -5.91
C VAL A 267 -3.85 -16.00 -5.43
N LEU A 268 -4.59 -16.62 -6.35
CA LEU A 268 -5.56 -17.67 -6.01
C LEU A 268 -4.88 -18.90 -5.40
N LEU A 269 -3.75 -19.34 -5.96
CA LEU A 269 -2.98 -20.47 -5.45
C LEU A 269 -2.45 -20.19 -4.04
N LEU A 270 -1.93 -18.99 -3.79
CA LEU A 270 -1.47 -18.57 -2.46
C LEU A 270 -2.63 -18.44 -1.46
N ALA A 271 -3.76 -17.89 -1.89
CA ALA A 271 -4.96 -17.80 -1.05
C ALA A 271 -5.50 -19.19 -0.70
N ALA A 272 -5.56 -20.12 -1.67
CA ALA A 272 -6.02 -21.48 -1.47
C ALA A 272 -5.10 -22.29 -0.55
N THR A 273 -3.77 -22.20 -0.73
CA THR A 273 -2.81 -22.87 0.15
C THR A 273 -2.91 -22.37 1.59
N LYS A 274 -3.20 -21.08 1.80
CA LYS A 274 -3.46 -20.54 3.14
C LYS A 274 -4.77 -20.99 3.74
N LEU A 275 -5.85 -21.00 2.97
CA LEU A 275 -7.14 -21.51 3.40
C LEU A 275 -7.02 -22.99 3.82
N LEU A 276 -6.36 -23.82 2.99
CA LEU A 276 -6.10 -25.23 3.30
C LEU A 276 -5.28 -25.39 4.59
N SER A 277 -4.20 -24.63 4.77
CA SER A 277 -3.38 -24.70 6.00
C SER A 277 -4.11 -24.28 7.29
N VAL A 278 -5.23 -23.54 7.18
CA VAL A 278 -6.09 -23.19 8.32
C VAL A 278 -7.07 -24.32 8.65
N PHE A 279 -7.41 -25.16 7.67
CA PHE A 279 -8.34 -26.28 7.83
C PHE A 279 -7.67 -27.67 7.91
N GLY A 280 -6.34 -27.77 7.76
CA GLY A 280 -5.58 -29.02 7.89
C GLY A 280 -4.19 -28.95 7.27
#